data_AF-A0A0B5BPA0-F1
#
_entry.id   AF-A0A0B5BPA0-F1
#
_cell.length_a   1.000
_cell.length_b   1.000
_cell.length_c   1.000
_cell.angle_alpha   90.00
_cell.angle_beta   90.00
_cell.angle_gamma   90.00
#
_symmetry.space_group_name_H-M   'P 1'
#
loop_
_entity.id
_entity.type
_entity.pdbx_description
1 polymer ?
#
loop_
_entity_poly.entity_id
_entity_poly.type
_entity_poly.pdbx_seq_one_letter_code
_entity_poly.pdbx_strand_id
1 'polypeptide(L)'
;MIPAHDMVGAGSTVYLGFPIWWMAPVWLVNDSVKSNDFAGKTIIPFCTSASSDIGNSASTLQKMAGSGTWLTGHRFSESVSEKDVTDWLI
;
A
#
# COMPACT_ATOMS: atom_id res chain seq x y z
N MET A 1 1.28 -15.09 -22.63
CA MET A 1 1.92 -14.07 -21.77
C MET A 1 0.91 -12.95 -21.66
N ILE A 2 0.14 -12.90 -20.57
CA ILE A 2 -0.82 -11.82 -20.34
C ILE A 2 0.02 -10.64 -19.86
N PRO A 3 0.01 -9.46 -20.53
CA PRO A 3 0.68 -8.28 -20.00
C PRO A 3 0.13 -8.00 -18.60
N ALA A 4 1.00 -7.66 -17.64
CA ALA A 4 0.54 -7.00 -16.43
C ALA A 4 -0.41 -5.89 -16.88
N HIS A 5 -1.70 -6.00 -16.56
CA HIS A 5 -2.61 -4.91 -16.88
C HIS A 5 -2.13 -3.75 -16.00
N ASP A 6 -1.74 -2.62 -16.60
CA ASP A 6 -1.40 -1.45 -15.82
C ASP A 6 -2.71 -0.71 -15.53
N MET A 7 -3.28 -0.90 -14.33
CA MET A 7 -4.54 -0.21 -13.97
C MET A 7 -4.38 1.30 -13.85
N VAL A 8 -3.14 1.81 -13.77
CA VAL A 8 -2.88 3.18 -13.36
C VAL A 8 -1.74 3.76 -14.20
N GLY A 9 -1.94 4.88 -14.89
CA GLY A 9 -0.88 5.48 -15.72
C GLY A 9 0.40 5.84 -14.95
N ALA A 10 1.53 5.94 -15.64
CA ALA A 10 2.76 6.51 -15.08
C ALA A 10 2.52 7.95 -14.53
N GLY A 11 3.23 8.33 -13.47
CA GLY A 11 3.07 9.62 -12.79
C GLY A 11 1.88 9.70 -11.83
N SER A 12 1.18 8.59 -11.59
CA SER A 12 0.03 8.55 -10.67
C SER A 12 0.45 8.24 -9.23
N THR A 13 -0.37 8.70 -8.29
CA THR A 13 -0.30 8.30 -6.88
C THR A 13 -1.28 7.15 -6.61
N VAL A 14 -0.77 6.07 -6.02
CA VAL A 14 -1.52 4.86 -5.66
C VAL A 14 -1.58 4.74 -4.15
N TYR A 15 -2.78 4.87 -3.59
CA TYR A 15 -3.04 4.59 -2.18
C TYR A 15 -3.31 3.10 -1.99
N LEU A 16 -2.39 2.37 -1.35
CA LEU A 16 -2.45 0.91 -1.22
C LEU A 16 -2.90 0.50 0.18
N GLY A 17 -4.16 0.09 0.31
CA GLY A 17 -4.76 -0.35 1.56
C GLY A 17 -4.66 -1.86 1.80
N PHE A 18 -4.31 -2.28 3.01
CA PHE A 18 -4.34 -3.69 3.42
C PHE A 18 -4.58 -3.85 4.93
N PRO A 19 -5.26 -4.92 5.40
CA PRO A 19 -5.30 -5.25 6.81
C PRO A 19 -3.98 -5.87 7.29
N ILE A 20 -3.64 -5.69 8.57
CA ILE A 20 -2.55 -6.43 9.24
C ILE A 20 -3.08 -7.76 9.77
N TRP A 21 -2.54 -8.88 9.28
CA TRP A 21 -2.80 -10.23 9.79
C TRP A 21 -1.50 -10.85 10.29
N TRP A 22 -1.47 -11.30 11.54
CA TRP A 22 -0.29 -11.91 12.16
C TRP A 22 0.98 -11.03 12.03
N MET A 23 0.83 -9.72 12.24
CA MET A 23 1.92 -8.71 12.15
C MET A 23 2.55 -8.57 10.74
N ALA A 24 1.82 -8.98 9.70
CA ALA A 24 2.24 -8.94 8.30
C ALA A 24 1.10 -8.42 7.41
N PRO A 25 1.38 -7.99 6.16
CA PRO A 25 0.32 -7.70 5.21
C PRO A 25 -0.43 -8.99 4.87
N VAL A 26 -1.74 -8.90 4.66
CA VAL A 26 -2.52 -10.07 4.21
C VAL A 26 -1.96 -10.63 2.92
N TRP A 27 -1.82 -11.95 2.82
CA TRP A 27 -1.23 -12.59 1.63
C TRP A 27 -2.00 -12.29 0.34
N LEU A 28 -3.28 -11.92 0.43
CA LEU A 28 -4.14 -11.60 -0.72
C LEU A 28 -3.61 -10.40 -1.52
N VAL A 29 -2.86 -9.48 -0.90
CA VAL A 29 -2.25 -8.35 -1.62
C VAL A 29 -0.90 -8.69 -2.24
N ASN A 30 -0.30 -9.83 -1.90
CA ASN A 30 1.04 -10.20 -2.39
C ASN A 30 1.06 -10.40 -3.90
N ASP A 31 0.09 -11.13 -4.45
CA ASP A 31 0.05 -11.40 -5.88
C ASP A 31 -0.28 -10.12 -6.66
N SER A 32 -1.15 -9.27 -6.11
CA SER A 32 -1.43 -7.94 -6.67
C SER A 32 -0.17 -7.09 -6.77
N VAL A 33 0.66 -6.99 -5.72
CA VAL A 33 1.88 -6.17 -5.80
C VAL A 33 2.94 -6.77 -6.72
N LYS A 34 3.00 -8.10 -6.86
CA LYS A 34 3.93 -8.76 -7.79
C LYS A 34 3.50 -8.65 -9.26
N SER A 35 2.18 -8.54 -9.51
CA SER A 35 1.64 -8.53 -10.87
C SER A 35 1.49 -7.15 -11.49
N ASN A 36 1.69 -6.08 -10.73
CA ASN A 36 1.56 -4.69 -11.19
C ASN A 36 2.94 -4.07 -11.43
N ASP A 37 3.07 -3.27 -12.48
CA ASP A 37 4.24 -2.41 -12.68
C ASP A 37 4.02 -1.10 -11.93
N PHE A 38 4.91 -0.80 -10.98
CA PHE A 38 4.88 0.43 -10.20
C PHE A 38 5.89 1.48 -10.68
N ALA A 39 6.61 1.22 -11.78
CA ALA A 39 7.61 2.14 -12.31
C ALA A 39 7.00 3.52 -12.61
N GLY A 40 7.66 4.56 -12.11
CA GLY A 40 7.20 5.94 -12.27
C GLY A 40 5.92 6.31 -11.51
N LYS A 41 5.45 5.46 -10.58
CA LYS A 41 4.30 5.75 -9.71
C LYS A 41 4.74 6.01 -8.27
N THR A 42 3.94 6.79 -7.54
CA THR A 42 4.13 7.01 -6.09
C THR A 42 3.14 6.14 -5.33
N ILE A 43 3.62 5.34 -4.38
CA ILE A 43 2.79 4.41 -3.61
C ILE A 43 2.75 4.91 -2.17
N ILE A 44 1.55 5.04 -1.63
CA ILE A 44 1.31 5.43 -0.23
C ILE A 44 0.57 4.30 0.46
N PRO A 45 1.29 3.45 1.20
CA PRO A 45 0.69 2.32 1.90
C PRO A 45 -0.15 2.81 3.07
N PHE A 46 -1.29 2.18 3.31
CA PHE A 46 -1.99 2.32 4.57
C PHE A 46 -2.55 0.99 5.05
N CYS A 47 -2.74 0.86 6.36
CA CYS A 47 -3.34 -0.34 6.92
C CYS A 47 -4.36 -0.06 8.00
N THR A 48 -5.24 -1.02 8.22
CA THR A 48 -6.09 -1.12 9.40
C THR A 48 -5.71 -2.34 10.22
N SER A 49 -5.85 -2.22 11.54
CA SER A 49 -5.61 -3.30 12.50
C SER A 49 -6.34 -3.00 13.80
N ALA A 50 -6.51 -4.01 14.65
CA ALA A 50 -7.04 -3.81 16.00
C ALA A 50 -6.09 -2.94 16.87
N SER A 51 -4.79 -3.21 16.80
CA SER A 51 -3.79 -2.48 17.61
C SER A 51 -2.37 -2.47 17.02
N SER A 52 -2.01 -3.45 16.20
CA SER A 52 -0.67 -3.56 15.62
C SER A 52 -0.36 -2.39 14.68
N ASP A 53 0.82 -1.80 14.83
CA ASP A 53 1.31 -0.81 13.87
C ASP A 53 1.57 -1.41 12.48
N ILE A 54 1.73 -0.58 11.45
CA ILE A 54 2.06 -1.00 10.09
C ILE A 54 3.41 -1.74 10.01
N GLY A 55 4.35 -1.37 10.89
CA GLY A 55 5.65 -2.02 11.05
C GLY A 55 6.38 -2.24 9.72
N ASN A 56 6.87 -3.46 9.51
CA ASN A 56 7.58 -3.85 8.27
C ASN A 56 6.64 -4.28 7.14
N SER A 57 5.32 -4.13 7.28
CA SER A 57 4.39 -4.64 6.27
C SER A 57 4.50 -3.87 4.95
N ALA A 58 4.57 -2.54 5.03
CA ALA A 58 4.78 -1.69 3.86
C ALA A 58 6.11 -1.98 3.15
N SER A 59 7.20 -2.14 3.90
CA SER A 59 8.52 -2.45 3.32
C SER A 59 8.59 -3.87 2.74
N THR A 60 7.80 -4.80 3.27
CA THR A 60 7.66 -6.15 2.70
C THR A 60 6.98 -6.08 1.33
N LEU A 61 5.88 -5.33 1.21
CA LEU A 61 5.19 -5.13 -0.07
C LEU A 61 6.07 -4.39 -1.09
N GLN A 62 6.79 -3.37 -0.65
CA GLN A 62 7.75 -2.65 -1.49
C GLN A 62 8.80 -3.59 -2.11
N LYS A 63 9.37 -4.48 -1.30
CA LYS A 63 10.37 -5.46 -1.79
C LYS A 63 9.77 -6.44 -2.78
N MET A 64 8.50 -6.84 -2.59
CA MET A 64 7.81 -7.74 -3.54
C MET A 64 7.45 -7.05 -4.85
N ALA A 65 7.10 -5.76 -4.80
CA ALA A 65 6.78 -4.96 -5.97
C ALA A 65 7.99 -4.68 -6.87
N GLY A 66 9.17 -4.48 -6.27
CA GLY A 66 10.44 -4.31 -7.01
C GLY A 66 10.61 -2.97 -7.76
N SER A 67 9.56 -2.16 -7.87
CA SER A 67 9.60 -0.82 -8.49
C SER A 67 8.66 0.18 -7.78
N GLY A 68 8.75 1.44 -8.20
CA GLY A 68 7.94 2.56 -7.69
C GLY A 68 8.57 3.34 -6.54
N THR A 69 8.02 4.53 -6.30
CA THR A 69 8.41 5.41 -5.20
C THR A 69 7.49 5.17 -4.01
N TRP A 70 7.94 4.40 -3.02
CA TRP A 70 7.13 4.08 -1.85
C TRP A 70 7.37 5.10 -0.73
N LEU A 71 6.30 5.76 -0.29
CA LEU A 71 6.33 6.69 0.83
C LEU A 71 6.08 5.98 2.17
N THR A 72 6.31 6.71 3.27
CA THR A 72 5.99 6.24 4.61
C THR A 72 4.51 5.88 4.70
N GLY A 73 4.24 4.64 5.13
CA GLY A 73 2.87 4.18 5.28
C GLY A 73 2.21 4.64 6.58
N HIS A 74 0.87 4.62 6.61
CA HIS A 74 0.09 5.07 7.75
C HIS A 74 -0.87 3.99 8.25
N ARG A 75 -0.99 3.83 9.58
CA ARG A 75 -2.04 3.00 10.16
C ARG A 75 -3.22 3.86 10.58
N PHE A 76 -4.37 3.62 9.96
CA PHE A 76 -5.64 4.15 10.45
C PHE A 76 -6.15 3.31 11.63
N SER A 77 -6.55 4.00 12.70
CA SER A 77 -7.28 3.39 13.81
C SER A 77 -8.74 3.10 13.42
N GLU A 78 -9.46 2.37 14.28
CA GLU A 78 -10.89 2.05 14.07
C GLU A 78 -11.80 3.28 13.99
N SER A 79 -11.38 4.40 14.59
CA SER A 79 -12.14 5.65 14.68
C SER A 79 -11.35 6.79 14.04
N VAL A 80 -11.20 6.74 12.72
CA VAL A 80 -10.60 7.80 11.92
C VAL A 80 -11.65 8.83 11.51
N SER A 81 -11.35 10.12 11.60
CA SER A 81 -12.21 11.18 11.07
C SER A 81 -11.91 11.49 9.60
N GLU A 82 -12.85 12.09 8.89
CA GLU A 82 -12.62 12.61 7.53
C GLU A 82 -11.45 13.61 7.50
N LYS A 83 -11.30 14.40 8.57
CA LYS A 83 -10.19 15.35 8.70
C LYS A 83 -8.85 14.62 8.77
N ASP A 84 -8.73 13.56 9.55
CA ASP A 84 -7.48 12.79 9.66
C ASP A 84 -7.07 12.19 8.31
N VAL A 85 -8.06 11.72 7.53
CA VAL A 85 -7.81 11.23 6.16
C VAL A 85 -7.36 12.37 5.25
N THR A 86 -8.07 13.51 5.29
CA THR A 86 -7.78 14.66 4.41
C THR A 86 -6.41 15.27 4.71
N ASP A 87 -6.00 15.33 5.99
CA ASP A 87 -4.68 15.80 6.39
C ASP A 87 -3.55 14.87 5.93
N TRP A 88 -3.85 13.59 5.68
CA TRP A 88 -2.88 12.59 5.21
C TRP A 88 -2.74 12.55 3.68
N LEU A 89 -3.75 12.98 2.93
CA LEU A 89 -3.67 13.07 1.47
C LEU A 89 -2.58 14.06 1.04
N ILE A 90 -1.87 13.73 -0.06
CA ILE A 90 -0.86 14.59 -0.69
C ILE A 90 -1.32 15.15 -2.03
#